data_AF-A0A4V0XQM0-F1
#
_entry.id   AF-A0A4V0XQM0-F1
#
_cell.length_a   1.000
_cell.length_b   1.000
_cell.length_c   1.000
_cell.angle_alpha   90.00
_cell.angle_beta   90.00
_cell.angle_gamma   90.00
#
_symmetry.space_group_name_H-M   'P 1'
#
loop_
_entity.id
_entity.type
_entity.pdbx_description
1 polymer ?
#
loop_
_entity_poly.entity_id
_entity_poly.type
_entity_poly.pdbx_seq_one_letter_code
_entity_poly.pdbx_strand_id
1 'polypeptide(L)'
;MTTATEAPATAEAPKGPVIELIPLGNNLGRVVLTIANPVSLARFQQEYGTLLQQFQRIQQLQARIQSALTTVEREALAKVGESEVKDFNDKDGVFAKVWNFNVPVLANRQTTFINTALRLFAVVSDEEATKARAAKDFKDEQLVKRDGKNLLHTADIRGFEFVVQFDQFAKVLQARRDAFVQLTQLLANSKDEEQKKNIQKQLDETRGLLEKGNEEMAKSVGYSITHNYEVEVLESKFVFLLNQEEVNQVSSLFADAQQQAGAEAAKGVEAPKAVEAPKAVEAKKVEAKK
;
A
#
# COMPACT_ATOMS: atom_id res chain seq x y z
N MET A 1 -20.43 -24.10 -49.07
CA MET A 1 -20.49 -23.61 -47.67
C MET A 1 -19.56 -24.49 -46.86
N THR A 2 -18.33 -24.01 -46.62
CA THR A 2 -17.30 -24.68 -45.84
C THR A 2 -17.36 -24.16 -44.41
N THR A 3 -17.65 -25.05 -43.47
CA THR A 3 -17.60 -24.78 -42.03
C THR A 3 -16.15 -24.72 -41.58
N ALA A 4 -15.71 -23.57 -41.07
CA ALA A 4 -14.42 -23.41 -40.42
C ALA A 4 -14.48 -24.02 -39.01
N THR A 5 -13.60 -24.97 -38.74
CA THR A 5 -13.36 -25.52 -37.41
C THR A 5 -12.62 -24.49 -36.57
N GLU A 6 -13.25 -23.97 -35.53
CA GLU A 6 -12.64 -23.11 -34.51
C GLU A 6 -11.57 -23.89 -33.75
N ALA A 7 -10.36 -23.35 -33.68
CA ALA A 7 -9.28 -23.90 -32.85
C ALA A 7 -9.63 -23.76 -31.36
N PRO A 8 -9.32 -24.76 -30.51
CA PRO A 8 -9.62 -24.66 -29.09
C PRO A 8 -8.73 -23.58 -28.46
N ALA A 9 -9.35 -22.68 -27.71
CA ALA A 9 -8.66 -21.69 -26.90
C ALA A 9 -7.66 -22.38 -25.97
N THR A 10 -6.41 -21.97 -26.03
CA THR A 10 -5.36 -22.37 -25.09
C THR A 10 -5.80 -22.00 -23.67
N ALA A 11 -5.99 -23.01 -22.82
CA ALA A 11 -6.28 -22.78 -21.41
C ALA A 11 -5.09 -22.05 -20.77
N GLU A 12 -5.32 -20.84 -20.25
CA GLU A 12 -4.38 -20.18 -19.34
C GLU A 12 -4.13 -21.11 -18.16
N ALA A 13 -2.86 -21.44 -17.90
CA ALA A 13 -2.46 -22.19 -16.73
C ALA A 13 -2.98 -21.48 -15.45
N PRO A 14 -3.42 -22.23 -14.42
CA PRO A 14 -3.89 -21.63 -13.18
C PRO A 14 -2.75 -20.80 -12.57
N LYS A 15 -2.90 -19.48 -12.60
CA LYS A 15 -2.01 -18.57 -11.87
C LYS A 15 -2.15 -18.93 -10.40
N GLY A 16 -1.08 -19.47 -9.80
CA GLY A 16 -1.01 -19.70 -8.36
C GLY A 16 -1.36 -18.43 -7.58
N PRO A 17 -1.61 -18.51 -6.26
CA PRO A 17 -1.98 -17.34 -5.48
C PRO A 17 -0.95 -16.24 -5.67
N VAL A 18 -1.39 -15.09 -6.18
CA VAL A 18 -0.52 -13.92 -6.40
C VAL A 18 -0.09 -13.42 -5.02
N ILE A 19 1.14 -13.75 -4.62
CA ILE A 19 1.74 -13.23 -3.39
C ILE A 19 2.22 -11.82 -3.70
N GLU A 20 1.52 -10.83 -3.16
CA GLU A 20 1.98 -9.46 -3.21
C GLU A 20 2.91 -9.16 -2.02
N LEU A 21 4.07 -8.60 -2.33
CA LEU A 21 5.11 -8.22 -1.37
C LEU A 21 5.39 -6.72 -1.45
N ILE A 22 5.67 -6.12 -0.30
CA ILE A 22 5.99 -4.69 -0.18
C ILE A 22 7.31 -4.54 0.58
N PRO A 23 8.32 -3.86 0.00
CA PRO A 23 9.55 -3.52 0.70
C PRO A 23 9.28 -2.45 1.76
N LEU A 24 9.70 -2.70 2.99
CA LEU A 24 9.48 -1.83 4.16
C LEU A 24 10.82 -1.55 4.83
N GLY A 25 11.64 -0.73 4.17
CA GLY A 25 13.04 -0.51 4.55
C GLY A 25 13.83 -1.80 4.42
N ASN A 26 14.36 -2.31 5.53
CA ASN A 26 15.10 -3.58 5.56
C ASN A 26 14.20 -4.81 5.69
N ASN A 27 12.88 -4.62 5.83
CA ASN A 27 11.91 -5.71 5.98
C ASN A 27 11.11 -5.94 4.70
N LEU A 28 10.48 -7.11 4.59
CA LEU A 28 9.55 -7.44 3.52
C LEU A 28 8.19 -7.75 4.13
N GLY A 29 7.16 -7.01 3.72
CA GLY A 29 5.78 -7.25 4.12
C GLY A 29 5.06 -8.10 3.08
N ARG A 30 4.30 -9.09 3.52
CA ARG A 30 3.33 -9.79 2.65
C ARG A 30 1.94 -9.19 2.85
N VAL A 31 1.29 -8.87 1.73
CA VAL A 31 -0.07 -8.33 1.74
C VAL A 31 -1.06 -9.43 2.09
N VAL A 32 -1.90 -9.13 3.08
CA VAL A 32 -3.04 -9.97 3.48
C VAL A 32 -4.30 -9.51 2.77
N LEU A 33 -4.51 -8.19 2.74
CA LEU A 33 -5.75 -7.57 2.29
C LEU A 33 -5.44 -6.15 1.77
N THR A 34 -6.07 -5.77 0.67
CA THR A 34 -6.13 -4.37 0.20
C THR A 34 -7.51 -3.79 0.48
N ILE A 35 -7.58 -2.64 1.14
CA ILE A 35 -8.83 -1.95 1.49
C ILE A 35 -8.84 -0.58 0.82
N ALA A 36 -9.69 -0.41 -0.19
CA ALA A 36 -9.79 0.81 -1.01
C ALA A 36 -10.97 1.72 -0.61
N ASN A 37 -11.30 1.76 0.69
CA ASN A 37 -12.40 2.55 1.22
C ASN A 37 -12.14 2.96 2.68
N PRO A 38 -12.20 4.27 3.03
CA PRO A 38 -11.94 4.75 4.39
C PRO A 38 -12.86 4.15 5.47
N VAL A 39 -14.15 3.97 5.15
CA VAL A 39 -15.15 3.40 6.09
C VAL A 39 -14.85 1.93 6.35
N SER A 40 -14.55 1.17 5.30
CA SER A 40 -14.15 -0.24 5.44
C SER A 40 -12.83 -0.39 6.18
N LEU A 41 -11.88 0.54 5.98
CA LEU A 41 -10.60 0.54 6.68
C LEU A 41 -10.78 0.76 8.19
N ALA A 42 -11.56 1.77 8.58
CA ALA A 42 -11.86 2.04 9.99
C ALA A 42 -12.57 0.85 10.65
N ARG A 43 -13.54 0.26 9.94
CA ARG A 43 -14.25 -0.94 10.41
C ARG A 43 -13.30 -2.11 10.61
N PHE A 44 -12.44 -2.40 9.63
CA PHE A 44 -11.46 -3.48 9.73
C PHE A 44 -10.51 -3.28 10.91
N GLN A 45 -9.96 -2.07 11.07
CA GLN A 45 -9.05 -1.74 12.18
C GLN A 45 -9.70 -1.96 13.54
N GLN A 46 -10.96 -1.53 13.69
CA GLN A 46 -11.71 -1.74 14.93
C GLN A 46 -11.99 -3.21 15.19
N GLU A 47 -12.52 -3.95 14.22
CA GLU A 47 -12.88 -5.36 14.37
C GLU A 47 -11.63 -6.22 14.64
N TYR A 48 -10.57 -6.05 13.83
CA TYR A 48 -9.32 -6.77 13.99
C TYR A 48 -8.66 -6.46 15.34
N GLY A 49 -8.59 -5.19 15.73
CA GLY A 49 -8.01 -4.78 17.02
C GLY A 49 -8.77 -5.36 18.21
N THR A 50 -10.11 -5.35 18.16
CA THR A 50 -10.97 -5.90 19.21
C THR A 50 -10.77 -7.41 19.36
N LEU A 51 -10.79 -8.14 18.25
CA LEU A 51 -10.59 -9.58 18.25
C LEU A 51 -9.18 -9.99 18.67
N LEU A 52 -8.16 -9.24 18.22
CA LEU A 52 -6.77 -9.50 18.62
C LEU A 52 -6.60 -9.35 20.14
N GLN A 53 -7.15 -8.29 20.73
CA GLN A 53 -7.14 -8.11 22.18
C GLN A 53 -7.88 -9.24 22.91
N GLN A 54 -9.04 -9.66 22.39
CA GLN A 54 -9.77 -10.78 22.97
C GLN A 54 -8.97 -12.08 22.92
N PHE A 55 -8.34 -12.37 21.77
CA PHE A 55 -7.49 -13.54 21.61
C PHE A 55 -6.29 -13.54 22.58
N GLN A 56 -5.65 -12.38 22.78
CA GLN A 56 -4.57 -12.23 23.76
C GLN A 56 -5.06 -12.48 25.19
N ARG A 57 -6.27 -12.02 25.56
CA ARG A 57 -6.87 -12.34 26.87
C ARG A 57 -7.12 -13.83 27.04
N ILE A 58 -7.57 -14.52 25.99
CA ILE A 58 -7.75 -15.98 26.00
C ILE A 58 -6.41 -16.68 26.24
N GLN A 59 -5.34 -16.28 25.55
CA GLN A 59 -4.00 -16.83 25.77
C GLN A 59 -3.51 -16.63 27.20
N GLN A 60 -3.69 -15.43 27.76
CA GLN A 60 -3.34 -15.14 29.16
C GLN A 60 -4.16 -15.99 30.14
N LEU A 61 -5.45 -16.17 29.88
CA LEU A 61 -6.33 -17.00 30.70
C LEU A 61 -5.93 -18.48 30.65
N GLN A 62 -5.57 -18.99 29.47
CA GLN A 62 -5.03 -20.35 29.32
C GLN A 62 -3.73 -20.55 30.11
N ALA A 63 -2.82 -19.58 30.06
CA ALA A 63 -1.60 -19.63 30.89
C ALA A 63 -1.93 -19.64 32.39
N ARG A 64 -2.90 -18.82 32.83
CA ARG A 64 -3.35 -18.79 34.23
C ARG A 64 -3.96 -20.12 34.68
N ILE A 65 -4.80 -20.76 33.85
CA ILE A 65 -5.37 -22.08 34.10
C ILE A 65 -4.26 -23.12 34.30
N GLN A 66 -3.22 -23.10 33.46
CA GLN A 66 -2.08 -24.01 33.58
C GLN A 66 -1.27 -23.77 34.87
N SER A 67 -1.14 -22.52 35.30
CA SER A 67 -0.43 -22.15 36.54
C SER A 67 -1.26 -22.28 37.82
N ALA A 68 -2.55 -22.59 37.73
CA ALA A 68 -3.45 -22.61 38.89
C ALA A 68 -3.04 -23.69 39.90
N LEU A 69 -2.87 -23.27 41.15
CA LEU A 69 -2.35 -24.11 42.25
C LEU A 69 -3.43 -25.04 42.82
N THR A 70 -4.70 -24.68 42.67
CA THR A 70 -5.83 -25.45 43.21
C THR A 70 -6.78 -25.89 42.11
N THR A 71 -7.45 -27.03 42.33
CA THR A 71 -8.48 -27.54 41.40
C THR A 71 -9.66 -26.57 41.29
N VAL A 72 -10.10 -25.97 42.40
CA VAL A 72 -11.23 -25.02 42.42
C VAL A 72 -10.93 -23.77 41.59
N GLU A 73 -9.73 -23.19 41.74
CA GLU A 73 -9.30 -22.06 40.93
C GLU A 73 -9.23 -22.43 39.44
N ARG A 74 -8.64 -23.59 39.13
CA ARG A 74 -8.52 -24.10 37.76
C ARG A 74 -9.89 -24.24 37.09
N GLU A 75 -10.86 -24.85 37.78
CA GLU A 75 -12.22 -25.05 37.28
C GLU A 75 -12.96 -23.71 37.07
N ALA A 76 -12.82 -22.77 38.01
CA ALA A 76 -13.41 -21.44 37.87
C ALA A 76 -12.84 -20.67 36.67
N LEU A 77 -11.51 -20.69 36.50
CA LEU A 77 -10.84 -20.06 35.36
C LEU A 77 -11.18 -20.76 34.03
N ALA A 78 -11.28 -22.09 34.02
CA ALA A 78 -11.65 -22.86 32.84
C ALA A 78 -13.05 -22.50 32.35
N LYS A 79 -14.03 -22.35 33.25
CA LYS A 79 -15.40 -21.94 32.90
C LYS A 79 -15.44 -20.55 32.26
N VAL A 80 -14.67 -19.60 32.79
CA VAL A 80 -14.51 -18.28 32.17
C VAL A 80 -13.86 -18.42 30.79
N GLY A 81 -12.83 -19.26 30.68
CA GLY A 81 -12.10 -19.52 29.44
C GLY A 81 -12.98 -20.09 28.33
N GLU A 82 -13.83 -21.05 28.64
CA GLU A 82 -14.79 -21.62 27.68
C GLU A 82 -15.74 -20.56 27.13
N SER A 83 -16.25 -19.67 27.98
CA SER A 83 -17.15 -18.60 27.55
C SER A 83 -16.46 -17.58 26.64
N GLU A 84 -15.21 -17.20 26.97
CA GLU A 84 -14.40 -16.28 26.14
C GLU A 84 -14.01 -16.91 24.80
N VAL A 85 -13.63 -18.19 24.80
CA VAL A 85 -13.30 -18.93 23.57
C VAL A 85 -14.53 -19.03 22.65
N LYS A 86 -15.70 -19.31 23.21
CA LYS A 86 -16.93 -19.39 22.42
C LYS A 86 -17.27 -18.04 21.80
N ASP A 87 -17.30 -16.96 22.59
CA ASP A 87 -17.61 -15.62 22.10
C ASP A 87 -16.59 -15.14 21.04
N PHE A 88 -15.31 -15.44 21.25
CA PHE A 88 -14.26 -15.16 20.27
C PHE A 88 -14.50 -15.92 18.96
N ASN A 89 -14.75 -17.24 19.00
CA ASN A 89 -14.95 -18.05 17.80
C ASN A 89 -16.19 -17.59 17.01
N ASP A 90 -17.27 -17.22 17.70
CA ASP A 90 -18.48 -16.69 17.06
C ASP A 90 -18.18 -15.38 16.30
N LYS A 91 -17.42 -14.46 16.91
CA LYS A 91 -17.03 -13.18 16.29
C LYS A 91 -15.96 -13.32 15.20
N ASP A 92 -14.94 -14.14 15.42
CA ASP A 92 -13.88 -14.43 14.45
C ASP A 92 -14.44 -15.15 13.22
N GLY A 93 -15.47 -15.98 13.38
CA GLY A 93 -16.20 -16.59 12.27
C GLY A 93 -16.95 -15.56 11.40
N VAL A 94 -17.47 -14.48 11.98
CA VAL A 94 -18.06 -13.37 11.22
C VAL A 94 -16.96 -12.55 10.55
N PHE A 95 -15.89 -12.25 11.28
CA PHE A 95 -14.73 -11.52 10.75
C PHE A 95 -14.13 -12.22 9.53
N ALA A 96 -13.89 -13.53 9.61
CA ALA A 96 -13.32 -14.31 8.52
C ALA A 96 -14.21 -14.34 7.28
N LYS A 97 -15.54 -14.27 7.42
CA LYS A 97 -16.45 -14.16 6.26
C LYS A 97 -16.33 -12.81 5.55
N VAL A 98 -16.02 -11.73 6.28
CA VAL A 98 -15.90 -10.38 5.71
C VAL A 98 -14.50 -10.16 5.13
N TRP A 99 -13.47 -10.63 5.83
CA TRP A 99 -12.06 -10.27 5.54
C TRP A 99 -11.22 -11.43 5.00
N ASN A 100 -11.80 -12.63 4.89
CA ASN A 100 -11.21 -13.82 4.30
C ASN A 100 -9.98 -14.37 5.05
N PHE A 101 -9.86 -14.12 6.35
CA PHE A 101 -8.89 -14.78 7.23
C PHE A 101 -9.36 -14.74 8.70
N ASN A 102 -8.85 -15.67 9.50
CA ASN A 102 -9.06 -15.72 10.95
C ASN A 102 -7.94 -14.98 11.70
N VAL A 103 -8.29 -14.23 12.74
CA VAL A 103 -7.34 -13.43 13.53
C VAL A 103 -6.16 -14.26 14.09
N PRO A 104 -6.35 -15.49 14.61
CA PRO A 104 -5.25 -16.29 15.17
C PRO A 104 -4.12 -16.58 14.18
N VAL A 105 -4.39 -16.60 12.87
CA VAL A 105 -3.38 -16.82 11.82
C VAL A 105 -2.30 -15.73 11.84
N LEU A 106 -2.66 -14.51 12.26
CA LEU A 106 -1.78 -13.36 12.29
C LEU A 106 -1.46 -12.87 13.70
N ALA A 107 -2.05 -13.46 14.75
CA ALA A 107 -1.94 -12.94 16.11
C ALA A 107 -0.50 -12.88 16.66
N ASN A 108 0.37 -13.78 16.19
CA ASN A 108 1.79 -13.81 16.57
C ASN A 108 2.70 -13.17 15.52
N ARG A 109 2.13 -12.45 14.55
CA ARG A 109 2.86 -11.76 13.49
C ARG A 109 2.97 -10.28 13.78
N GLN A 110 4.05 -9.67 13.32
CA GLN A 110 4.11 -8.22 13.28
C GLN A 110 3.31 -7.71 12.08
N THR A 111 2.13 -7.15 12.34
CA THR A 111 1.24 -6.60 11.31
C THR A 111 1.26 -5.08 11.27
N THR A 112 1.06 -4.49 10.09
CA THR A 112 0.93 -3.03 9.94
C THR A 112 0.04 -2.66 8.74
N PHE A 113 -0.34 -1.39 8.66
CA PHE A 113 -1.04 -0.80 7.53
C PHE A 113 -0.10 0.05 6.69
N ILE A 114 -0.16 -0.12 5.38
CA ILE A 114 0.63 0.64 4.42
C ILE A 114 -0.33 1.37 3.49
N ASN A 115 -0.36 2.70 3.57
CA ASN A 115 -1.18 3.50 2.69
C ASN A 115 -0.59 3.47 1.28
N THR A 116 -1.45 3.20 0.30
CA THR A 116 -1.08 3.11 -1.12
C THR A 116 -1.88 4.08 -1.97
N ALA A 117 -2.91 4.71 -1.43
CA ALA A 117 -3.51 5.89 -2.03
C ALA A 117 -4.02 6.89 -0.99
N LEU A 118 -3.77 8.17 -1.25
CA LEU A 118 -4.16 9.29 -0.42
C LEU A 118 -4.91 10.33 -1.25
N ARG A 119 -5.79 11.08 -0.59
CA ARG A 119 -6.38 12.32 -1.11
C ARG A 119 -6.00 13.47 -0.20
N LEU A 120 -5.54 14.56 -0.79
CA LEU A 120 -5.12 15.76 -0.09
C LEU A 120 -6.19 16.84 -0.20
N PHE A 121 -6.57 17.38 0.95
CA PHE A 121 -7.42 18.56 1.05
C PHE A 121 -6.66 19.70 1.72
N ALA A 122 -6.46 20.81 1.02
CA ALA A 122 -5.98 22.04 1.62
C ALA A 122 -7.10 22.72 2.39
N VAL A 123 -6.84 23.08 3.64
CA VAL A 123 -7.71 23.96 4.43
C VAL A 123 -7.55 25.38 3.87
N VAL A 124 -8.64 25.94 3.34
CA VAL A 124 -8.64 27.24 2.67
C VAL A 124 -9.61 28.22 3.34
N SER A 125 -9.33 29.51 3.21
CA SER A 125 -10.24 30.59 3.61
C SER A 125 -11.48 30.67 2.70
N ASP A 126 -12.51 31.41 3.12
CA ASP A 126 -13.68 31.69 2.26
C ASP A 126 -13.30 32.46 0.99
N GLU A 127 -12.29 33.34 1.07
CA GLU A 127 -11.77 34.08 -0.08
C GLU A 127 -11.11 33.15 -1.10
N GLU A 128 -10.24 32.25 -0.64
CA GLU A 128 -9.58 31.25 -1.49
C GLU A 128 -10.59 30.27 -2.08
N ALA A 129 -11.59 29.84 -1.30
CA ALA A 129 -12.69 29.02 -1.80
C ALA A 129 -13.50 29.71 -2.90
N THR A 130 -13.72 31.02 -2.79
CA THR A 130 -14.40 31.82 -3.82
C THR A 130 -13.56 31.93 -5.08
N LYS A 131 -12.24 32.14 -4.94
CA LYS A 131 -11.29 32.15 -6.06
C LYS A 131 -11.24 30.79 -6.78
N ALA A 132 -11.22 29.69 -6.03
CA ALA A 132 -11.24 28.34 -6.59
C ALA A 132 -12.50 28.10 -7.44
N ARG A 133 -13.68 28.49 -6.94
CA ARG A 133 -14.95 28.40 -7.68
C ARG A 133 -14.99 29.20 -8.98
N ALA A 134 -14.18 30.25 -9.09
CA ALA A 134 -14.09 31.07 -10.30
C ALA A 134 -13.18 30.45 -11.38
N ALA A 135 -12.45 29.38 -11.07
CA ALA A 135 -11.62 28.69 -12.05
C ALA A 135 -12.49 27.95 -13.08
N LYS A 136 -12.05 27.95 -14.34
CA LYS A 136 -12.82 27.42 -15.48
C LYS A 136 -13.07 25.90 -15.38
N ASP A 137 -12.18 25.19 -14.71
CA ASP A 137 -12.13 23.73 -14.56
C ASP A 137 -12.57 23.27 -13.17
N PHE A 138 -13.06 24.18 -12.33
CA PHE A 138 -13.55 23.87 -11.00
C PHE A 138 -14.75 22.93 -11.05
N LYS A 139 -14.76 21.95 -10.14
CA LYS A 139 -15.90 21.06 -9.89
C LYS A 139 -16.36 21.20 -8.44
N ASP A 140 -17.66 21.25 -8.22
CA ASP A 140 -18.21 21.43 -6.87
C ASP A 140 -17.75 20.35 -5.89
N GLU A 141 -17.48 19.12 -6.35
CA GLU A 141 -16.98 18.04 -5.50
C GLU A 141 -15.54 18.28 -5.00
N GLN A 142 -14.80 19.22 -5.59
CA GLN A 142 -13.46 19.59 -5.13
C GLN A 142 -13.48 20.42 -3.86
N LEU A 143 -14.60 21.04 -3.48
CA LEU A 143 -14.66 21.87 -2.29
C LEU A 143 -15.66 21.32 -1.29
N VAL A 144 -15.14 20.71 -0.23
CA VAL A 144 -15.94 20.08 0.82
C VAL A 144 -15.97 20.98 2.04
N LYS A 145 -17.12 21.08 2.71
CA LYS A 145 -17.21 21.66 4.05
C LYS A 145 -17.24 20.54 5.08
N ARG A 146 -16.27 20.55 6.00
CA ARG A 146 -16.18 19.59 7.12
C ARG A 146 -15.76 20.35 8.37
N ASP A 147 -16.49 20.13 9.48
CA ASP A 147 -16.21 20.77 10.78
C ASP A 147 -16.03 22.30 10.70
N GLY A 148 -16.82 22.96 9.86
CA GLY A 148 -16.78 24.41 9.64
C GLY A 148 -15.59 24.92 8.81
N LYS A 149 -14.72 24.05 8.31
CA LYS A 149 -13.60 24.40 7.43
C LYS A 149 -13.98 24.20 5.96
N ASN A 150 -13.42 25.03 5.07
CA ASN A 150 -13.41 24.78 3.64
C ASN A 150 -12.19 23.91 3.30
N LEU A 151 -12.44 22.78 2.67
CA LEU A 151 -11.45 21.79 2.27
C LEU A 151 -11.41 21.70 0.75
N LEU A 152 -10.38 22.27 0.14
CA LEU A 152 -10.17 22.20 -1.30
C LEU A 152 -9.34 20.97 -1.63
N HIS A 153 -9.89 20.05 -2.40
CA HIS A 153 -9.19 18.90 -2.97
C HIS A 153 -8.09 19.39 -3.90
N THR A 154 -6.83 19.09 -3.57
CA THR A 154 -5.67 19.52 -4.36
C THR A 154 -5.02 18.39 -5.14
N ALA A 155 -5.07 17.15 -4.66
CA ALA A 155 -4.51 16.00 -5.36
C ALA A 155 -5.00 14.64 -4.83
N ASP A 156 -4.97 13.65 -5.72
CA ASP A 156 -4.98 12.23 -5.40
C ASP A 156 -3.57 11.67 -5.64
N ILE A 157 -2.98 11.02 -4.63
CA ILE A 157 -1.69 10.33 -4.72
C ILE A 157 -1.98 8.84 -4.74
N ARG A 158 -1.55 8.12 -5.79
CA ARG A 158 -1.84 6.68 -5.95
C ARG A 158 -0.58 5.90 -6.26
N GLY A 159 -0.41 4.78 -5.59
CA GLY A 159 0.76 3.91 -5.66
C GLY A 159 1.65 4.05 -4.41
N PHE A 160 2.11 2.92 -3.88
CA PHE A 160 2.97 2.84 -2.70
C PHE A 160 4.19 3.77 -2.79
N GLU A 161 4.96 3.67 -3.88
CA GLU A 161 6.17 4.49 -4.07
C GLU A 161 5.87 6.00 -4.02
N PHE A 162 4.76 6.44 -4.62
CA PHE A 162 4.38 7.85 -4.62
C PHE A 162 3.91 8.33 -3.25
N VAL A 163 3.19 7.48 -2.50
CA VAL A 163 2.81 7.79 -1.11
C VAL A 163 4.05 7.91 -0.22
N VAL A 164 5.01 6.99 -0.36
CA VAL A 164 6.28 7.03 0.38
C VAL A 164 7.08 8.28 0.04
N GLN A 165 7.20 8.62 -1.24
CA GLN A 165 7.88 9.83 -1.69
C GLN A 165 7.21 11.08 -1.10
N PHE A 166 5.88 11.18 -1.20
CA PHE A 166 5.12 12.27 -0.61
C PHE A 166 5.39 12.43 0.89
N ASP A 167 5.30 11.34 1.65
CA ASP A 167 5.56 11.36 3.10
C ASP A 167 6.98 11.82 3.43
N GLN A 168 7.99 11.38 2.67
CA GLN A 168 9.38 11.81 2.84
C GLN A 168 9.55 13.30 2.52
N PHE A 169 9.00 13.77 1.40
CA PHE A 169 9.06 15.18 1.01
C PHE A 169 8.35 16.08 2.02
N ALA A 170 7.14 15.71 2.46
CA ALA A 170 6.38 16.46 3.47
C ALA A 170 7.16 16.59 4.78
N LYS A 171 7.80 15.51 5.25
CA LYS A 171 8.68 15.52 6.44
C LYS A 171 9.89 16.43 6.27
N VAL A 172 10.57 16.38 5.12
CA VAL A 172 11.73 17.25 4.85
C VAL A 172 11.33 18.72 4.84
N LEU A 173 10.19 19.05 4.21
CA LEU A 173 9.68 20.42 4.17
C LEU A 173 9.27 20.94 5.55
N GLN A 174 8.61 20.09 6.35
CA GLN A 174 8.29 20.42 7.75
C GLN A 174 9.55 20.66 8.57
N ALA A 175 10.55 19.77 8.51
CA ALA A 175 11.81 19.93 9.23
C ALA A 175 12.55 21.23 8.83
N ARG A 176 12.55 21.60 7.55
CA ARG A 176 13.12 22.87 7.08
C ARG A 176 12.34 24.08 7.59
N ARG A 177 11.01 24.00 7.66
CA ARG A 177 10.16 25.06 8.25
C ARG A 177 10.48 25.25 9.73
N ASP A 178 10.61 24.16 10.47
CA ASP A 178 10.96 24.20 11.89
C ASP A 178 12.36 24.79 12.10
N ALA A 179 13.33 24.39 11.28
CA ALA A 179 14.67 24.97 11.28
C ALA A 179 14.65 26.48 10.99
N PHE A 180 13.85 26.94 10.02
CA PHE A 180 13.68 28.36 9.72
C PHE A 180 13.13 29.14 10.92
N VAL A 181 12.12 28.59 11.61
CA VAL A 181 11.54 29.21 12.82
C VAL A 181 12.59 29.28 13.94
N GLN A 182 13.33 28.20 14.18
CA GLN A 182 14.40 28.16 15.19
C GLN A 182 15.51 29.17 14.88
N LEU A 183 15.99 29.23 13.64
CA LEU A 183 17.01 30.21 13.22
C LEU A 183 16.50 31.65 13.37
N THR A 184 15.22 31.91 13.09
CA THR A 184 14.61 33.24 13.28
C THR A 184 14.62 33.64 14.76
N GLN A 185 14.29 32.71 15.66
CA GLN A 185 14.35 32.95 17.10
C GLN A 185 15.79 33.15 17.59
N LEU A 186 16.74 32.36 17.09
CA LEU A 186 18.16 32.52 17.41
C LEU A 186 18.71 33.86 16.94
N LEU A 187 18.33 34.33 15.75
CA LEU A 187 18.72 35.64 15.23
C LEU A 187 18.20 36.76 16.13
N ALA A 188 16.93 36.69 16.53
CA ALA A 188 16.29 37.69 17.39
C ALA A 188 16.94 37.77 18.78
N ASN A 189 17.43 36.64 19.29
CA ASN A 189 18.04 36.53 20.63
C ASN A 189 19.57 36.72 20.63
N SER A 190 20.23 36.67 19.46
CA SER A 190 21.67 36.83 19.36
C SER A 190 22.09 38.27 19.67
N LYS A 191 23.13 38.42 20.48
CA LYS A 191 23.75 39.73 20.82
C LYS A 191 25.06 39.97 20.07
N ASP A 192 25.59 38.94 19.41
CA ASP A 192 26.85 38.99 18.68
C ASP A 192 26.60 39.22 17.18
N GLU A 193 27.25 40.24 16.61
CA GLU A 193 27.02 40.66 15.21
C GLU A 193 27.58 39.65 14.18
N GLU A 194 28.67 38.97 14.49
CA GLU A 194 29.22 37.92 13.62
C GLU A 194 28.29 36.70 13.60
N GLN A 195 27.79 36.31 14.77
CA GLN A 195 26.80 35.24 14.92
C GLN A 195 25.49 35.60 14.21
N LYS A 196 25.00 36.84 14.33
CA LYS A 196 23.81 37.30 13.58
C LYS A 196 24.00 37.17 12.08
N LYS A 197 25.16 37.59 11.54
CA LYS A 197 25.47 37.48 10.12
C LYS A 197 25.48 36.02 9.65
N ASN A 198 26.05 35.12 10.45
CA ASN A 198 26.08 33.68 10.15
C ASN A 198 24.67 33.06 10.19
N ILE A 199 23.86 33.38 11.21
CA ILE A 199 22.47 32.91 11.30
C ILE A 199 21.63 33.46 10.14
N GLN A 200 21.81 34.72 9.77
CA GLN A 200 21.10 35.33 8.62
C GLN A 200 21.43 34.60 7.32
N LYS A 201 22.70 34.26 7.08
CA LYS A 201 23.09 33.46 5.90
C LYS A 201 22.38 32.10 5.88
N GLN A 202 22.34 31.41 7.02
CA GLN A 202 21.63 30.12 7.15
C GLN A 202 20.11 30.28 6.94
N LEU A 203 19.52 31.39 7.38
CA LEU A 203 18.11 31.71 7.14
C LEU A 203 17.81 31.89 5.65
N ASP A 204 18.66 32.64 4.94
CA ASP A 204 18.48 32.89 3.51
C ASP A 204 18.64 31.60 2.69
N GLU A 205 19.64 30.77 3.03
CA GLU A 205 19.82 29.43 2.44
C GLU A 205 18.61 28.52 2.71
N THR A 206 18.13 28.49 3.96
CA THR A 206 16.98 27.67 4.36
C THR A 206 15.70 28.14 3.66
N ARG A 207 15.49 29.45 3.54
CA ARG A 207 14.36 30.04 2.79
C ARG A 207 14.40 29.65 1.32
N GLY A 208 15.55 29.77 0.66
CA GLY A 208 15.68 29.39 -0.75
C GLY A 208 15.37 27.90 -0.98
N LEU A 209 15.83 27.03 -0.08
CA LEU A 209 15.51 25.60 -0.13
C LEU A 209 14.03 25.28 0.17
N LEU A 210 13.38 26.08 1.01
CA LEU A 210 11.95 25.97 1.30
C LEU A 210 11.11 26.40 0.10
N GLU A 211 11.41 27.55 -0.51
CA GLU A 211 10.67 28.07 -1.66
C GLU A 211 10.78 27.10 -2.85
N LYS A 212 12.00 26.65 -3.17
CA LYS A 212 12.23 25.69 -4.25
C LYS A 212 11.49 24.38 -4.00
N GLY A 213 11.63 23.81 -2.80
CA GLY A 213 10.97 22.56 -2.45
C GLY A 213 9.44 22.67 -2.42
N ASN A 214 8.91 23.82 -1.99
CA ASN A 214 7.48 24.09 -2.02
C ASN A 214 6.93 24.18 -3.44
N GLU A 215 7.64 24.87 -4.34
CA GLU A 215 7.26 24.99 -5.74
C GLU A 215 7.27 23.62 -6.44
N GLU A 216 8.29 22.80 -6.19
CA GLU A 216 8.37 21.42 -6.71
C GLU A 216 7.20 20.56 -6.22
N MET A 217 6.81 20.66 -4.94
CA MET A 217 5.70 19.89 -4.38
C MET A 217 4.33 20.37 -4.88
N ALA A 218 4.15 21.69 -5.00
CA ALA A 218 2.91 22.24 -5.51
C ALA A 218 2.68 21.82 -6.96
N LYS A 219 3.74 21.79 -7.78
CA LYS A 219 3.69 21.35 -9.18
C LYS A 219 3.53 19.85 -9.36
N SER A 220 4.17 19.04 -8.51
CA SER A 220 4.21 17.58 -8.69
C SER A 220 2.97 16.89 -8.11
N VAL A 221 2.55 17.28 -6.91
CA VAL A 221 1.54 16.55 -6.13
C VAL A 221 0.50 17.48 -5.48
N GLY A 222 0.44 18.76 -5.86
CA GLY A 222 -0.58 19.70 -5.37
C GLY A 222 -0.46 20.05 -3.88
N TYR A 223 0.72 19.84 -3.28
CA TYR A 223 0.98 20.12 -1.87
C TYR A 223 1.79 21.41 -1.69
N SER A 224 1.39 22.27 -0.77
CA SER A 224 2.10 23.51 -0.43
C SER A 224 2.22 23.71 1.08
N ILE A 225 3.39 24.02 1.60
CA ILE A 225 3.60 24.31 3.04
C ILE A 225 2.83 25.53 3.56
N THR A 226 2.28 26.33 2.65
CA THR A 226 1.46 27.52 2.96
C THR A 226 0.07 27.18 3.47
N HIS A 227 -0.38 25.94 3.27
CA HIS A 227 -1.69 25.46 3.69
C HIS A 227 -1.55 24.37 4.74
N ASN A 228 -2.55 24.27 5.61
CA ASN A 228 -2.74 23.06 6.42
C ASN A 228 -3.48 22.03 5.57
N TYR A 229 -3.21 20.75 5.77
CA TYR A 229 -3.82 19.67 5.00
C TYR A 229 -4.59 18.70 5.88
N GLU A 230 -5.74 18.27 5.37
CA GLU A 230 -6.41 17.04 5.80
C GLU A 230 -6.13 15.95 4.77
N VAL A 231 -5.65 14.80 5.24
CA VAL A 231 -5.31 13.65 4.41
C VAL A 231 -6.37 12.57 4.60
N GLU A 232 -6.98 12.14 3.50
CA GLU A 232 -7.92 11.03 3.48
C GLU A 232 -7.23 9.80 2.86
N VAL A 233 -7.29 8.66 3.55
CA VAL A 233 -6.70 7.41 3.05
C VAL A 233 -7.69 6.73 2.11
N LEU A 234 -7.39 6.74 0.81
CA LEU A 234 -8.23 6.12 -0.21
C LEU A 234 -7.97 4.62 -0.32
N GLU A 235 -6.73 4.19 -0.12
CA GLU A 235 -6.34 2.78 -0.15
C GLU A 235 -5.25 2.49 0.88
N SER A 236 -5.42 1.39 1.61
CA SER A 236 -4.44 0.87 2.54
C SER A 236 -4.32 -0.64 2.40
N LYS A 237 -3.10 -1.15 2.50
CA LYS A 237 -2.78 -2.57 2.50
C LYS A 237 -2.46 -3.01 3.91
N PHE A 238 -3.17 -4.03 4.39
CA PHE A 238 -2.84 -4.71 5.64
C PHE A 238 -1.80 -5.79 5.36
N VAL A 239 -0.67 -5.72 6.04
CA VAL A 239 0.48 -6.59 5.79
C VAL A 239 0.97 -7.22 7.09
N PHE A 240 1.64 -8.36 6.98
CA PHE A 240 2.52 -8.87 8.04
C PHE A 240 3.96 -8.92 7.56
N LEU A 241 4.89 -8.65 8.46
CA LEU A 241 6.32 -8.74 8.16
C LEU A 241 6.75 -10.20 8.09
N LEU A 242 7.50 -10.53 7.04
CA LEU A 242 8.14 -11.82 6.88
C LEU A 242 9.39 -11.89 7.76
N ASN A 243 9.62 -13.06 8.35
CA ASN A 243 10.91 -13.35 8.98
C ASN A 243 11.96 -13.76 7.92
N GLN A 244 13.22 -13.92 8.32
CA GLN A 244 14.30 -14.23 7.38
C GLN A 244 14.11 -15.57 6.65
N GLU A 245 13.59 -16.59 7.34
CA GLU A 245 13.33 -17.90 6.73
C GLU A 245 12.27 -17.81 5.64
N GLU A 246 11.22 -17.03 5.88
CA GLU A 246 10.12 -16.80 4.94
C GLU A 246 10.55 -15.93 3.76
N VAL A 247 11.39 -14.91 4.00
CA VAL A 247 12.01 -14.15 2.91
C VAL A 247 12.80 -15.07 1.99
N ASN A 248 13.57 -16.01 2.55
CA ASN A 248 14.34 -16.97 1.76
C ASN A 248 13.42 -17.91 0.96
N GLN A 249 12.34 -18.42 1.58
CA GLN A 249 11.35 -19.28 0.92
C GLN A 249 10.63 -18.58 -0.23
N VAL A 250 10.23 -17.32 -0.02
CA VAL A 250 9.54 -16.56 -1.06
C VAL A 250 10.53 -16.20 -2.18
N SER A 251 11.79 -15.89 -1.85
CA SER A 251 12.83 -15.65 -2.85
C SER A 251 13.12 -16.90 -3.69
N SER A 252 13.15 -18.09 -3.08
CA SER A 252 13.31 -19.36 -3.81
C SER A 252 12.09 -19.65 -4.69
N LEU A 253 10.86 -19.35 -4.24
CA LEU A 253 9.66 -19.51 -5.08
C LEU A 253 9.71 -18.63 -6.34
N PHE A 254 10.21 -17.39 -6.25
CA PHE A 254 10.38 -16.53 -7.42
C PHE A 254 11.51 -17.02 -8.34
N ALA A 255 12.61 -17.54 -7.78
CA ALA A 255 13.70 -18.13 -8.55
C ALA A 255 13.27 -19.42 -9.27
N ASP A 256 12.53 -20.29 -8.59
CA ASP A 256 11.99 -21.54 -9.13
C ASP A 256 10.92 -21.27 -10.20
N ALA A 257 10.06 -20.27 -9.99
CA ALA A 257 9.07 -19.84 -10.98
C ALA A 257 9.73 -19.26 -12.24
N GLN A 258 10.83 -18.51 -12.11
CA GLN A 258 11.62 -18.04 -13.26
C GLN A 258 12.32 -19.19 -13.99
N GLN A 259 12.82 -20.19 -13.27
CA GLN A 259 13.43 -21.39 -13.88
C GLN A 259 12.38 -22.28 -14.57
N GLN A 260 11.18 -22.43 -14.00
CA GLN A 260 10.08 -23.19 -14.60
C GLN A 260 9.49 -22.46 -15.82
N ALA A 261 9.32 -21.14 -15.77
CA ALA A 261 8.93 -20.35 -16.94
C ALA A 261 9.97 -20.41 -18.07
N GLY A 262 11.27 -20.44 -17.72
CA GLY A 262 12.35 -20.66 -18.68
C GLY A 262 12.38 -22.08 -19.26
N ALA A 263 12.05 -23.10 -18.45
CA ALA A 263 12.00 -24.50 -18.88
C ALA A 263 10.75 -24.84 -19.72
N GLU A 264 9.60 -24.21 -19.46
CA GLU A 264 8.40 -24.32 -20.30
C GLU A 264 8.58 -23.58 -21.63
N ALA A 265 9.22 -22.40 -21.63
CA ALA A 265 9.60 -21.72 -22.87
C ALA A 265 10.57 -22.56 -23.73
N ALA A 266 11.46 -23.33 -23.09
CA ALA A 266 12.37 -24.26 -23.78
C ALA A 266 11.68 -25.55 -24.30
N LYS A 267 10.56 -25.97 -23.71
CA LYS A 267 9.76 -27.11 -24.18
C LYS A 267 8.74 -26.75 -25.28
N GLY A 268 8.49 -25.45 -25.51
CA GLY A 268 7.65 -24.95 -26.61
C GLY A 268 8.36 -24.84 -27.97
N VAL A 269 9.65 -25.14 -28.04
CA VAL A 269 10.43 -25.17 -29.30
C VAL A 269 10.75 -26.61 -29.66
N GLU A 270 9.73 -27.42 -29.98
CA GLU A 270 9.96 -28.63 -30.78
C GLU A 270 10.23 -28.19 -32.22
N ALA A 271 11.50 -28.23 -32.61
CA ALA A 271 11.97 -27.98 -33.96
C ALA A 271 11.25 -28.89 -34.97
N PRO A 272 10.76 -28.36 -36.11
CA PRO A 272 10.17 -29.21 -37.13
C PRO A 272 11.25 -30.13 -37.72
N LYS A 273 11.04 -31.45 -37.58
CA LYS A 273 11.80 -32.49 -38.27
C LYS A 273 11.77 -32.22 -39.77
N ALA A 274 12.95 -32.07 -40.36
CA ALA A 274 13.15 -32.14 -41.80
C ALA A 274 12.70 -33.53 -42.31
N VAL A 275 11.77 -33.54 -43.28
CA VAL A 275 11.49 -34.74 -44.09
C VAL A 275 11.45 -34.35 -45.56
N GLU A 276 12.42 -34.92 -46.26
CA GLU A 276 12.65 -35.19 -47.68
C GLU A 276 11.63 -34.72 -48.74
N ALA A 277 12.20 -34.14 -49.80
CA ALA A 277 11.57 -33.87 -51.08
C ALA A 277 11.24 -35.16 -51.87
N PRO A 278 10.13 -35.20 -52.64
CA PRO A 278 9.99 -36.14 -53.74
C PRO A 278 10.33 -35.51 -55.09
N LYS A 279 11.08 -36.28 -55.91
CA LYS A 279 11.40 -35.97 -57.31
C LYS A 279 10.20 -36.18 -58.25
N ALA A 280 10.14 -35.28 -59.24
CA ALA A 280 9.50 -35.25 -60.55
C ALA A 280 8.69 -36.45 -61.10
N VAL A 281 7.56 -36.13 -61.76
CA VAL A 281 7.08 -36.79 -62.99
C VAL A 281 6.57 -35.72 -63.99
N GLU A 282 6.88 -35.96 -65.26
CA GLU A 282 6.81 -35.11 -66.45
C GLU A 282 5.43 -34.79 -67.07
N ALA A 283 5.46 -33.69 -67.86
CA ALA A 283 4.83 -33.43 -69.17
C ALA A 283 3.31 -33.14 -69.30
N LYS A 284 3.00 -31.93 -69.78
CA LYS A 284 2.60 -31.74 -71.20
C LYS A 284 2.62 -30.27 -71.65
N LYS A 285 3.20 -30.11 -72.83
CA LYS A 285 3.36 -28.93 -73.71
C LYS A 285 2.03 -28.60 -74.41
N VAL A 286 1.60 -27.33 -74.43
CA VAL A 286 0.81 -26.76 -75.55
C VAL A 286 1.17 -25.28 -75.75
N GLU A 287 1.65 -24.99 -76.96
CA GLU A 287 1.89 -23.68 -77.57
C GLU A 287 0.58 -22.93 -77.92
N ALA A 288 0.61 -21.59 -77.86
CA ALA A 288 0.15 -20.65 -78.91
C ALA A 288 0.08 -19.23 -78.31
N LYS A 289 1.01 -18.33 -78.63
CA LYS A 289 0.98 -17.32 -79.72
C LYS A 289 -0.05 -16.20 -79.53
N LYS A 290 0.51 -15.00 -79.33
CA LYS A 290 0.03 -13.63 -79.61
C LYS A 290 -1.19 -13.12 -78.83
#